data_AF-A0A6J4BSJ3-F1
#
_entry.id   AF-A0A6J4BSJ3-F1
#
_cell.length_a   1.000
_cell.length_b   1.000
_cell.length_c   1.000
_cell.angle_alpha   90.00
_cell.angle_beta   90.00
_cell.angle_gamma   90.00
#
_symmetry.space_group_name_H-M   'P 1'
#
loop_
_entity.id
_entity.type
_entity.pdbx_description
1 polymer ?
#
loop_
_entity_poly.entity_id
_entity_poly.type
_entity_poly.pdbx_seq_one_letter_code
_entity_poly.pdbx_strand_id
1 'polypeptide(L)'
;MKGVAYEQACVSLRKCQVSADRLKLSSSFEQTCDAWADFLLATSRIYSKLEQGANGDTRSKSWFDLIKNERKKDPLLRYLHFARNADEHGLKPTATNSGKRIDFVSKDDNSLVGRAFVLAGGATFHRLSVSENGSPPVAYTKTVEHKFALVSVAHNERHGDYCAPPETHQGQAILFKTPDNIANIAMPYLTGMLAGAEYLLSSTNGNS
;
A
#
# COMPACT_ATOMS: atom_id res chain seq x y z
N MET A 1 -20.04 13.34 9.00
CA MET A 1 -18.61 12.99 9.21
C MET A 1 -18.01 14.00 10.17
N LYS A 2 -17.21 13.58 11.17
CA LYS A 2 -16.56 14.52 12.11
C LYS A 2 -15.22 15.02 11.54
N GLY A 3 -15.05 16.34 11.47
CA GLY A 3 -13.84 16.97 10.91
C GLY A 3 -12.53 16.52 11.56
N VAL A 4 -12.46 16.51 12.89
CA VAL A 4 -11.27 16.07 13.64
C VAL A 4 -10.84 14.64 13.27
N ALA A 5 -11.80 13.74 13.05
CA ALA A 5 -11.51 12.37 12.67
C ALA A 5 -10.99 12.26 11.23
N TYR A 6 -11.54 13.07 10.31
CA TYR A 6 -11.03 13.22 8.95
C TYR A 6 -9.59 13.74 8.94
N GLU A 7 -9.29 14.81 9.68
CA GLU A 7 -7.93 15.37 9.78
C GLU A 7 -6.91 14.34 10.31
N GLN A 8 -7.30 13.56 11.33
CA GLN A 8 -6.46 12.48 11.86
C GLN A 8 -6.25 11.35 10.84
N ALA A 9 -7.24 11.07 9.99
CA ALA A 9 -7.08 10.16 8.85
C ALA A 9 -6.12 10.74 7.80
N CYS A 10 -6.19 12.04 7.49
CA CYS A 10 -5.24 12.71 6.58
C CYS A 10 -3.80 12.64 7.08
N VAL A 11 -3.58 12.83 8.39
CA VAL A 11 -2.26 12.62 9.02
C VAL A 11 -1.79 11.18 8.81
N SER A 12 -2.69 10.22 8.94
CA SER A 12 -2.36 8.80 8.77
C SER A 12 -2.08 8.44 7.31
N LEU A 13 -2.77 9.07 6.34
CA LEU A 13 -2.47 8.93 4.92
C LEU A 13 -1.06 9.45 4.58
N ARG A 14 -0.65 10.59 5.13
CA ARG A 14 0.73 11.09 4.99
C ARG A 14 1.75 10.09 5.54
N LYS A 15 1.46 9.43 6.65
CA LYS A 15 2.32 8.35 7.19
C LYS A 15 2.35 7.12 6.28
N CYS A 16 1.23 6.75 5.65
CA CYS A 16 1.20 5.69 4.63
C CYS A 16 2.12 6.05 3.45
N GLN A 17 2.06 7.29 2.96
CA GLN A 17 2.92 7.75 1.87
C GLN A 17 4.41 7.67 2.25
N VAL A 18 4.79 8.21 3.42
CA VAL A 18 6.18 8.18 3.90
C VAL A 18 6.70 6.74 4.07
N SER A 19 5.89 5.84 4.64
CA SER A 19 6.28 4.44 4.80
C SER A 19 6.34 3.69 3.46
N ALA A 20 5.44 3.97 2.52
CA ALA A 20 5.50 3.43 1.16
C ALA A 20 6.76 3.90 0.41
N ASP A 21 7.18 5.14 0.60
CA ASP A 21 8.42 5.65 0.02
C ASP A 21 9.66 5.04 0.70
N ARG A 22 9.62 4.81 2.03
CA ARG A 22 10.65 4.04 2.73
C ARG A 22 10.75 2.60 2.23
N LEU A 23 9.64 1.94 1.92
CA LEU A 23 9.64 0.60 1.31
C LEU A 23 10.29 0.60 -0.08
N LYS A 24 10.12 1.67 -0.86
CA LYS A 24 10.81 1.80 -2.15
C LYS A 24 12.32 1.97 -1.96
N LEU A 25 12.75 2.64 -0.90
CA LEU A 25 14.15 2.98 -0.63
C LEU A 25 14.88 1.98 0.29
N SER A 26 14.18 1.02 0.89
CA SER A 26 14.77 0.07 1.82
C SER A 26 15.86 -0.76 1.15
N SER A 27 16.95 -0.98 1.89
CA SER A 27 18.16 -1.67 1.43
C SER A 27 18.48 -2.92 2.25
N SER A 28 17.69 -3.20 3.29
CA SER A 28 17.80 -4.42 4.11
C SER A 28 16.42 -4.99 4.45
N PHE A 29 16.40 -6.21 4.97
CA PHE A 29 15.17 -6.85 5.45
C PHE A 29 14.56 -6.11 6.62
N GLU A 30 15.38 -5.73 7.60
CA GLU A 30 14.97 -5.00 8.79
C GLU A 30 14.32 -3.66 8.41
N GLN A 31 14.97 -2.89 7.52
CA GLN A 31 14.40 -1.63 7.01
C GLN A 31 13.07 -1.86 6.29
N THR A 32 12.93 -2.98 5.59
CA THR A 32 11.69 -3.36 4.90
C THR A 32 10.60 -3.74 5.89
N CYS A 33 10.92 -4.53 6.92
CA CYS A 33 10.00 -4.90 7.99
C CYS A 33 9.49 -3.68 8.75
N ASP A 34 10.39 -2.77 9.14
CA ASP A 34 10.02 -1.55 9.85
C ASP A 34 9.11 -0.66 9.01
N ALA A 35 9.47 -0.41 7.75
CA ALA A 35 8.65 0.40 6.86
C ALA A 35 7.31 -0.26 6.53
N TRP A 36 7.26 -1.59 6.44
CA TRP A 36 6.02 -2.34 6.22
C TRP A 36 5.10 -2.30 7.43
N ALA A 37 5.63 -2.49 8.63
CA ALA A 37 4.88 -2.38 9.88
C ALA A 37 4.28 -0.97 10.03
N ASP A 38 5.06 0.07 9.76
CA ASP A 38 4.59 1.46 9.76
C ASP A 38 3.45 1.69 8.75
N PHE A 39 3.57 1.13 7.54
CA PHE A 39 2.55 1.22 6.51
C PHE A 39 1.24 0.54 6.93
N LEU A 40 1.31 -0.68 7.47
CA LEU A 40 0.16 -1.44 7.96
C LEU A 40 -0.52 -0.74 9.14
N LEU A 41 0.24 -0.20 10.08
CA LEU A 41 -0.28 0.56 11.22
C LEU A 41 -0.96 1.85 10.77
N ALA A 42 -0.35 2.59 9.84
CA ALA A 42 -0.94 3.82 9.30
C ALA A 42 -2.23 3.52 8.53
N THR A 43 -2.26 2.46 7.72
CA THR A 43 -3.46 1.99 7.01
C THR A 43 -4.59 1.66 8.00
N SER A 44 -4.29 0.88 9.04
CA SER A 44 -5.28 0.52 10.08
C SER A 44 -5.83 1.77 10.78
N ARG A 45 -4.97 2.75 11.09
CA ARG A 45 -5.38 4.02 11.71
C ARG A 45 -6.34 4.82 10.83
N ILE A 46 -6.17 4.84 9.50
CA ILE A 46 -7.13 5.48 8.59
C ILE A 46 -8.52 4.90 8.81
N TYR A 47 -8.67 3.57 8.77
CA TYR A 47 -9.95 2.92 9.00
C TYR A 47 -10.53 3.24 10.37
N SER A 48 -9.75 3.12 11.44
CA SER A 48 -10.24 3.40 12.79
C SER A 48 -10.70 4.85 12.97
N LYS A 49 -10.00 5.81 12.36
CA LYS A 49 -10.37 7.23 12.44
C LYS A 49 -11.62 7.55 11.63
N LEU A 50 -11.71 7.05 10.41
CA LEU A 50 -12.92 7.23 9.61
C LEU A 50 -14.14 6.56 10.25
N GLU A 51 -13.98 5.40 10.89
CA GLU A 51 -15.05 4.74 11.66
C GLU A 51 -15.55 5.64 12.80
N GLN A 52 -14.62 6.16 13.60
CA GLN A 52 -14.93 7.08 14.70
C GLN A 52 -15.61 8.36 14.19
N GLY A 53 -15.18 8.86 13.03
CA GLY A 53 -15.73 10.05 12.39
C GLY A 53 -17.10 9.85 11.74
N ALA A 54 -17.40 8.62 11.31
CA ALA A 54 -18.68 8.24 10.75
C ALA A 54 -19.77 8.05 11.82
N ASN A 55 -19.37 7.71 13.05
CA ASN A 55 -20.32 7.51 14.15
C ASN A 55 -21.07 8.80 14.52
N GLY A 56 -22.39 8.68 14.68
CA GLY A 56 -23.30 9.77 15.03
C GLY A 56 -23.96 10.46 13.83
N ASP A 57 -23.57 10.14 12.60
CA ASP A 57 -24.23 10.60 11.37
C ASP A 57 -24.63 9.39 10.50
N THR A 58 -25.92 9.22 10.24
CA THR A 58 -26.47 8.03 9.54
C THR A 58 -25.89 7.86 8.14
N ARG A 59 -25.68 8.97 7.42
CA ARG A 59 -25.13 8.95 6.07
C ARG A 59 -23.66 8.50 6.07
N SER A 60 -22.85 9.12 6.93
CA SER A 60 -21.44 8.75 7.06
C SER A 60 -21.26 7.33 7.56
N LYS A 61 -22.11 6.89 8.49
CA LYS A 61 -22.12 5.51 8.98
C LYS A 61 -22.39 4.51 7.87
N SER A 62 -23.44 4.75 7.07
CA SER A 62 -23.80 3.88 5.94
C SER A 62 -22.68 3.79 4.91
N TRP A 63 -22.06 4.92 4.57
CA TRP A 63 -20.88 4.95 3.70
C TRP A 63 -19.70 4.15 4.26
N PHE A 64 -19.40 4.30 5.56
CA PHE A 64 -18.28 3.57 6.16
C PHE A 64 -18.57 2.07 6.28
N ASP A 65 -19.83 1.67 6.50
CA ASP A 65 -20.22 0.26 6.52
C ASP A 65 -20.00 -0.41 5.14
N LEU A 66 -20.19 0.32 4.03
CA LEU A 66 -19.83 -0.16 2.68
C LEU A 66 -18.31 -0.37 2.56
N ILE A 67 -17.49 0.56 3.03
CA ILE A 67 -16.02 0.45 3.05
C ILE A 67 -15.57 -0.75 3.89
N LYS A 68 -16.18 -0.97 5.06
CA LYS A 68 -15.87 -2.14 5.90
C LYS A 68 -16.23 -3.43 5.18
N ASN A 69 -17.34 -3.47 4.44
CA ASN A 69 -17.75 -4.62 3.66
C ASN A 69 -16.79 -4.88 2.50
N GLU A 70 -16.38 -3.83 1.79
CA GLU A 70 -15.39 -3.91 0.71
C GLU A 70 -14.06 -4.46 1.22
N ARG A 71 -13.53 -3.95 2.34
CA ARG A 71 -12.30 -4.47 2.96
C ARG A 71 -12.35 -5.96 3.25
N LYS A 72 -13.53 -6.50 3.63
CA LYS A 72 -13.68 -7.94 3.91
C LYS A 72 -13.64 -8.79 2.65
N LYS A 73 -14.08 -8.24 1.51
CA LYS A 73 -14.25 -8.96 0.24
C LYS A 73 -13.05 -8.81 -0.68
N ASP A 74 -12.43 -7.64 -0.70
CA ASP A 74 -11.25 -7.38 -1.53
C ASP A 74 -10.02 -8.11 -0.95
N PRO A 75 -9.33 -8.96 -1.73
CA PRO A 75 -8.22 -9.75 -1.21
C PRO A 75 -7.05 -8.91 -0.67
N LEU A 76 -6.70 -7.80 -1.33
CA LEU A 76 -5.63 -6.92 -0.88
C LEU A 76 -6.01 -6.20 0.41
N LEU A 77 -7.19 -5.59 0.48
CA LEU A 77 -7.61 -4.84 1.66
C LEU A 77 -7.79 -5.77 2.88
N ARG A 78 -8.30 -6.98 2.65
CA ARG A 78 -8.38 -8.02 3.67
C ARG A 78 -6.97 -8.40 4.13
N TYR A 79 -6.06 -8.66 3.20
CA TYR A 79 -4.67 -9.01 3.54
C TYR A 79 -4.00 -7.95 4.41
N LEU A 80 -4.09 -6.66 4.05
CA LEU A 80 -3.51 -5.57 4.85
C LEU A 80 -4.07 -5.54 6.28
N HIS A 81 -5.35 -5.84 6.45
CA HIS A 81 -5.96 -5.91 7.78
C HIS A 81 -5.42 -7.09 8.61
N PHE A 82 -5.22 -8.24 7.99
CA PHE A 82 -4.69 -9.44 8.64
C PHE A 82 -3.20 -9.30 8.95
N ALA A 83 -2.39 -8.85 7.99
CA ALA A 83 -0.95 -8.70 8.11
C ALA A 83 -0.56 -7.82 9.30
N ARG A 84 -1.33 -6.77 9.61
CA ARG A 84 -1.10 -5.93 10.80
C ARG A 84 -1.13 -6.71 12.11
N ASN A 85 -1.96 -7.77 12.19
CA ASN A 85 -2.16 -8.55 13.40
C ASN A 85 -1.27 -9.81 13.45
N ALA A 86 -0.48 -10.08 12.41
CA ALA A 86 0.45 -11.20 12.36
C ALA A 86 1.78 -10.84 13.03
N ASP A 87 2.41 -11.82 13.70
CA ASP A 87 3.62 -11.63 14.49
C ASP A 87 4.82 -11.15 13.65
N GLU A 88 4.96 -11.69 12.43
CA GLU A 88 5.97 -11.25 11.45
C GLU A 88 5.44 -10.20 10.45
N HIS A 89 4.30 -9.59 10.77
CA HIS A 89 3.60 -8.65 9.89
C HIS A 89 3.32 -9.17 8.46
N GLY A 90 3.25 -10.50 8.30
CA GLY A 90 3.05 -11.15 7.01
C GLY A 90 4.21 -10.93 6.04
N LEU A 91 5.45 -10.84 6.54
CA LEU A 91 6.64 -10.89 5.71
C LEU A 91 7.36 -12.22 5.90
N LYS A 92 8.00 -12.71 4.84
CA LYS A 92 8.96 -13.81 4.94
C LYS A 92 10.27 -13.39 4.30
N PRO A 93 11.44 -13.63 4.94
CA PRO A 93 12.72 -13.44 4.31
C PRO A 93 12.76 -14.20 2.99
N THR A 94 13.23 -13.55 1.93
CA THR A 94 13.47 -14.29 0.70
C THR A 94 14.80 -15.00 0.78
N ALA A 95 14.81 -16.31 0.53
CA ALA A 95 16.04 -17.10 0.48
C ALA A 95 16.86 -16.72 -0.77
N THR A 96 17.60 -15.62 -0.71
CA THR A 96 18.71 -15.12 -1.56
C THR A 96 18.55 -15.14 -3.09
N ASN A 97 17.47 -15.64 -3.68
CA ASN A 97 17.28 -15.82 -5.13
C ASN A 97 15.84 -15.57 -5.59
N SER A 98 15.01 -14.88 -4.79
CA SER A 98 13.62 -14.59 -5.19
C SER A 98 13.52 -13.59 -6.34
N GLY A 99 14.54 -12.76 -6.56
CA GLY A 99 14.64 -11.92 -7.75
C GLY A 99 15.52 -10.68 -7.58
N LYS A 100 15.66 -9.86 -8.62
CA LYS A 100 16.35 -8.56 -8.61
C LYS A 100 15.37 -7.46 -8.98
N ARG A 101 15.43 -6.31 -8.32
CA ARG A 101 14.74 -5.09 -8.76
C ARG A 101 15.75 -4.22 -9.50
N ILE A 102 15.47 -3.90 -10.74
CA ILE A 102 16.29 -2.97 -11.50
C ILE A 102 15.51 -1.69 -11.57
N ASP A 103 15.93 -0.68 -10.82
CA ASP A 103 15.39 0.65 -10.93
C ASP A 103 16.12 1.37 -12.07
N PHE A 104 15.35 1.92 -12.99
CA PHE A 104 15.84 2.80 -14.05
C PHE A 104 15.64 4.20 -13.52
N VAL A 105 16.72 4.96 -13.38
CA VAL A 105 16.68 6.34 -12.90
C VAL A 105 17.18 7.29 -13.98
N SER A 106 16.55 8.47 -14.06
CA SER A 106 16.94 9.57 -14.94
C SER A 106 18.35 10.04 -14.58
N LYS A 107 19.17 10.35 -15.60
CA LYS A 107 20.49 10.96 -15.38
C LYS A 107 20.43 12.40 -14.90
N ASP A 108 19.37 13.12 -15.24
CA ASP A 108 19.30 14.57 -15.04
C ASP A 108 19.01 14.93 -13.59
N ASP A 109 18.11 14.18 -12.94
CA ASP A 109 17.60 14.49 -11.61
C ASP A 109 17.53 13.26 -10.67
N ASN A 110 18.03 12.10 -11.11
CA ASN A 110 17.97 10.84 -10.38
C ASN A 110 16.54 10.36 -10.05
N SER A 111 15.52 10.87 -10.74
CA SER A 111 14.14 10.44 -10.59
C SER A 111 13.94 9.01 -11.13
N LEU A 112 12.99 8.26 -10.56
CA LEU A 112 12.67 6.90 -11.01
C LEU A 112 11.87 6.94 -12.32
N VAL A 113 12.43 6.41 -13.42
CA VAL A 113 11.81 6.39 -14.75
C VAL A 113 11.28 5.02 -15.17
N GLY A 114 11.70 3.96 -14.47
CA GLY A 114 11.22 2.61 -14.74
C GLY A 114 11.64 1.63 -13.66
N ARG A 115 11.01 0.46 -13.64
CA ARG A 115 11.35 -0.61 -12.72
C ARG A 115 11.17 -1.97 -13.38
N ALA A 116 12.17 -2.83 -13.29
CA ALA A 116 12.04 -4.23 -13.67
C ALA A 116 12.20 -5.13 -12.44
N PHE A 117 11.46 -6.23 -12.44
CA PHE A 117 11.61 -7.30 -11.48
C PHE A 117 12.09 -8.55 -12.24
N VAL A 118 13.24 -9.07 -11.84
CA VAL A 118 13.86 -10.26 -12.43
C VAL A 118 13.69 -11.39 -11.44
N LEU A 119 12.71 -12.27 -11.62
CA LEU A 119 12.52 -13.44 -10.76
C LEU A 119 13.27 -14.64 -11.38
N ALA A 120 13.52 -15.70 -10.61
CA ALA A 120 14.03 -16.96 -11.16
C ALA A 120 12.98 -17.54 -12.13
N GLY A 121 13.14 -17.28 -13.43
CA GLY A 121 12.18 -17.64 -14.49
C GLY A 121 11.90 -16.56 -15.54
N GLY A 122 12.36 -15.32 -15.36
CA GLY A 122 12.22 -14.26 -16.37
C GLY A 122 12.24 -12.84 -15.79
N ALA A 123 12.35 -11.84 -16.66
CA ALA A 123 12.31 -10.43 -16.30
C ALA A 123 11.00 -9.78 -16.77
N THR A 124 10.27 -9.16 -15.84
CA THR A 124 9.09 -8.36 -16.17
C THR A 124 9.43 -6.88 -16.01
N PHE A 125 9.19 -6.11 -17.07
CA PHE A 125 9.51 -4.68 -17.15
C PHE A 125 8.26 -3.83 -16.97
N HIS A 126 8.29 -2.90 -16.01
CA HIS A 126 7.29 -1.85 -15.85
C HIS A 126 7.92 -0.49 -16.18
N ARG A 127 7.45 0.12 -17.26
CA ARG A 127 7.79 1.50 -17.59
C ARG A 127 6.96 2.42 -16.69
N LEU A 128 7.63 3.21 -15.85
CA LEU A 128 6.96 4.11 -14.90
C LEU A 128 6.82 5.53 -15.44
N SER A 129 7.63 5.92 -16.44
CA SER A 129 7.42 7.17 -17.17
C SER A 129 7.83 7.09 -18.65
N VAL A 130 7.13 7.87 -19.47
CA VAL A 130 7.52 8.26 -20.83
C VAL A 130 7.86 9.75 -20.72
N SER A 131 9.01 10.18 -21.23
CA SER A 131 9.28 11.61 -21.42
C SER A 131 8.15 12.22 -22.26
N GLU A 132 7.71 13.45 -21.96
CA GLU A 132 6.70 14.18 -22.76
C GLU A 132 7.03 14.20 -24.26
N ASN A 133 8.30 14.00 -24.63
CA ASN A 133 8.80 14.10 -25.99
C ASN A 133 8.87 12.75 -26.72
N GLY A 134 8.33 11.67 -26.15
CA GLY A 134 8.32 10.33 -26.76
C GLY A 134 9.67 9.60 -26.78
N SER A 135 10.78 10.30 -26.53
CA SER A 135 12.11 9.71 -26.39
C SER A 135 12.23 8.89 -25.09
N PRO A 136 12.81 7.68 -25.11
CA PRO A 136 13.14 6.99 -23.86
C PRO A 136 14.12 7.86 -23.06
N PRO A 137 13.84 8.15 -21.77
CA PRO A 137 14.78 8.90 -20.95
C PRO A 137 16.12 8.14 -20.93
N VAL A 138 17.23 8.87 -21.03
CA VAL A 138 18.57 8.28 -20.89
C VAL A 138 18.70 7.80 -19.44
N ALA A 139 18.28 6.57 -19.19
CA ALA A 139 18.30 5.96 -17.88
C ALA A 139 19.59 5.16 -17.71
N TYR A 140 20.18 5.20 -16.51
CA TYR A 140 21.13 4.18 -16.11
C TYR A 140 20.46 3.22 -15.15
N THR A 141 20.88 1.96 -15.19
CA THR A 141 20.36 0.92 -14.31
C THR A 141 21.02 1.03 -12.95
N LYS A 142 20.26 1.44 -11.94
CA LYS A 142 20.65 1.15 -10.55
C LYS A 142 20.08 -0.22 -10.22
N THR A 143 20.91 -1.26 -10.35
CA THR A 143 20.53 -2.59 -9.88
C THR A 143 20.47 -2.53 -8.37
N VAL A 144 19.27 -2.56 -7.81
CA VAL A 144 19.05 -2.71 -6.37
C VAL A 144 18.76 -4.18 -6.16
N GLU A 145 19.71 -4.93 -5.60
CA GLU A 145 19.42 -6.31 -5.21
C GLU A 145 18.23 -6.31 -4.23
N HIS A 146 17.07 -6.77 -4.71
CA HIS A 146 15.87 -6.91 -3.90
C HIS A 146 15.87 -8.32 -3.34
N LYS A 147 16.53 -8.51 -2.20
CA LYS A 147 16.74 -9.85 -1.63
C LYS A 147 16.10 -10.04 -0.26
N PHE A 148 15.04 -9.30 0.06
CA PHE A 148 14.70 -9.21 1.48
C PHE A 148 13.33 -9.75 1.85
N ALA A 149 12.21 -9.38 1.21
CA ALA A 149 10.90 -9.85 1.68
C ALA A 149 9.87 -10.05 0.57
N LEU A 150 9.10 -11.13 0.67
CA LEU A 150 7.78 -11.26 0.04
C LEU A 150 6.70 -11.15 1.11
N VAL A 151 5.54 -10.64 0.72
CA VAL A 151 4.37 -10.79 1.57
C VAL A 151 4.00 -12.27 1.63
N SER A 152 3.81 -12.77 2.84
CA SER A 152 3.62 -14.19 3.16
C SER A 152 2.21 -14.41 3.71
N VAL A 153 1.89 -15.65 4.09
CA VAL A 153 0.63 -15.90 4.79
C VAL A 153 0.65 -15.13 6.11
N ALA A 154 -0.29 -14.22 6.29
CA ALA A 154 -0.47 -13.53 7.55
C ALA A 154 -1.18 -14.48 8.52
N HIS A 155 -0.46 -14.91 9.56
CA HIS A 155 -0.98 -15.79 10.59
C HIS A 155 -1.30 -15.00 11.85
N ASN A 156 -2.53 -15.10 12.34
CA ASN A 156 -2.93 -14.52 13.61
C ASN A 156 -3.04 -15.65 14.64
N GLU A 157 -1.93 -15.97 15.30
CA GLU A 157 -1.84 -17.07 16.27
C GLU A 157 -2.89 -16.98 17.36
N ARG A 158 -3.25 -15.75 17.77
CA ARG A 158 -4.26 -15.49 18.81
C ARG A 158 -5.65 -16.00 18.46
N HIS A 159 -5.98 -16.08 17.17
CA HIS A 159 -7.32 -16.47 16.70
C HIS A 159 -7.31 -17.71 15.80
N GLY A 160 -6.14 -18.28 15.48
CA GLY A 160 -6.00 -19.41 14.56
C GLY A 160 -6.38 -19.08 13.11
N ASP A 161 -6.47 -17.78 12.77
CA ASP A 161 -6.87 -17.33 11.45
C ASP A 161 -5.65 -17.08 10.55
N TYR A 162 -5.80 -17.39 9.27
CA TYR A 162 -4.79 -17.17 8.24
C TYR A 162 -5.35 -16.39 7.06
N CYS A 163 -4.49 -15.57 6.44
CA CYS A 163 -4.80 -14.90 5.19
C CYS A 163 -3.65 -15.08 4.20
N ALA A 164 -3.94 -15.69 3.07
CA ALA A 164 -2.98 -15.81 1.98
C ALA A 164 -2.61 -14.42 1.42
N PRO A 165 -1.39 -14.26 0.85
CA PRO A 165 -1.05 -13.10 0.05
C PRO A 165 -2.13 -12.78 -1.00
N PRO A 166 -2.35 -11.49 -1.32
CA PRO A 166 -3.43 -11.11 -2.21
C PRO A 166 -3.04 -11.41 -3.66
N GLU A 167 -3.97 -12.04 -4.39
CA GLU A 167 -3.83 -12.31 -5.82
C GLU A 167 -4.46 -11.21 -6.69
N THR A 168 -5.41 -10.45 -6.13
CA THR A 168 -6.13 -9.41 -6.85
C THR A 168 -6.46 -8.22 -5.96
N HIS A 169 -6.67 -7.05 -6.57
CA HIS A 169 -7.28 -5.88 -5.96
C HIS A 169 -8.28 -5.27 -6.94
N GLN A 170 -9.53 -5.05 -6.51
CA GLN A 170 -10.60 -4.50 -7.35
C GLN A 170 -10.74 -5.22 -8.71
N GLY A 171 -10.60 -6.55 -8.69
CA GLY A 171 -10.68 -7.40 -9.89
C GLY A 171 -9.41 -7.42 -10.76
N GLN A 172 -8.39 -6.61 -10.46
CA GLN A 172 -7.12 -6.59 -11.17
C GLN A 172 -6.10 -7.53 -10.52
N ALA A 173 -5.37 -8.30 -11.33
CA ALA A 173 -4.37 -9.23 -10.84
C ALA A 173 -3.14 -8.51 -10.25
N ILE A 174 -2.62 -9.04 -9.14
CA ILE A 174 -1.39 -8.55 -8.50
C ILE A 174 -0.24 -9.47 -8.92
N LEU A 175 0.61 -8.94 -9.79
CA LEU A 175 1.74 -9.72 -10.33
C LEU A 175 2.89 -9.86 -9.32
N PHE A 176 3.18 -8.82 -8.55
CA PHE A 176 4.29 -8.82 -7.59
C PHE A 176 3.81 -8.73 -6.15
N LYS A 177 4.23 -9.70 -5.35
CA LYS A 177 3.89 -9.80 -3.93
C LYS A 177 5.01 -9.23 -3.05
N THR A 178 5.60 -8.11 -3.47
CA THR A 178 6.58 -7.38 -2.65
C THR A 178 5.85 -6.30 -1.83
N PRO A 179 6.34 -5.97 -0.62
CA PRO A 179 5.70 -4.97 0.23
C PRO A 179 5.52 -3.59 -0.43
N ASP A 180 6.52 -3.15 -1.21
CA ASP A 180 6.47 -1.87 -1.93
C ASP A 180 5.40 -1.86 -3.04
N ASN A 181 5.26 -2.97 -3.78
CA ASN A 181 4.22 -3.10 -4.79
C ASN A 181 2.82 -3.15 -4.18
N ILE A 182 2.64 -3.93 -3.10
CA ILE A 182 1.36 -4.00 -2.38
C ILE A 182 0.97 -2.62 -1.83
N ALA A 183 1.91 -1.90 -1.21
CA ALA A 183 1.67 -0.54 -0.73
C ALA A 183 1.25 0.39 -1.89
N ASN A 184 1.96 0.34 -3.02
CA ASN A 184 1.66 1.16 -4.19
C ASN A 184 0.27 0.90 -4.77
N ILE A 185 -0.16 -0.37 -4.84
CA ILE A 185 -1.51 -0.75 -5.32
C ILE A 185 -2.59 -0.28 -4.34
N ALA A 186 -2.32 -0.31 -3.02
CA ALA A 186 -3.27 0.11 -2.00
C ALA A 186 -3.50 1.64 -1.95
N MET A 187 -2.47 2.43 -2.27
CA MET A 187 -2.48 3.88 -2.07
C MET A 187 -3.65 4.61 -2.76
N PRO A 188 -3.98 4.36 -4.05
CA PRO A 188 -5.12 4.98 -4.70
C PRO A 188 -6.45 4.76 -3.96
N TYR A 189 -6.67 3.54 -3.44
CA TYR A 189 -7.85 3.21 -2.68
C TYR A 189 -7.92 3.99 -1.36
N LEU A 190 -6.81 4.04 -0.60
CA LEU A 190 -6.73 4.79 0.66
C LEU A 190 -6.96 6.30 0.45
N THR A 191 -6.43 6.86 -0.63
CA THR A 191 -6.69 8.26 -1.03
C THR A 191 -8.18 8.46 -1.40
N GLY A 192 -8.78 7.53 -2.14
CA GLY A 192 -10.19 7.58 -2.49
C GLY A 192 -11.12 7.53 -1.28
N MET A 193 -10.78 6.76 -0.24
CA MET A 193 -11.51 6.75 1.02
C MET A 193 -11.54 8.13 1.69
N LEU A 194 -10.42 8.86 1.64
CA LEU A 194 -10.30 10.20 2.22
C LEU A 194 -11.11 11.22 1.42
N ALA A 195 -11.08 11.15 0.09
CA ALA A 195 -11.93 11.98 -0.76
C ALA A 195 -13.43 11.75 -0.48
N GLY A 196 -13.84 10.49 -0.28
CA GLY A 196 -15.21 10.16 0.12
C GLY A 196 -15.60 10.75 1.48
N ALA A 197 -14.69 10.72 2.45
CA ALA A 197 -14.90 11.32 3.77
C ALA A 197 -15.00 12.85 3.71
N GLU A 198 -14.17 13.49 2.89
CA GLU A 198 -14.18 14.94 2.65
C GLU A 198 -15.50 15.39 2.03
N TYR A 199 -15.97 14.67 1.01
CA TYR A 199 -17.27 14.97 0.39
C TYR A 199 -18.41 14.94 1.42
N LEU A 200 -18.41 13.94 2.31
CA LEU A 200 -19.39 13.86 3.40
C LEU A 200 -19.28 15.05 4.37
N LEU A 201 -18.06 15.46 4.72
CA LEU A 201 -17.82 16.62 5.60
C LEU A 201 -18.36 17.92 4.98
N SER A 202 -18.02 18.19 3.72
CA SER A 202 -18.45 19.40 3.00
C SER A 202 -19.97 19.46 2.82
N SER A 203 -20.61 18.31 2.58
CA SER A 203 -22.06 18.22 2.43
C SER A 203 -22.85 18.41 3.74
N THR A 204 -22.20 18.25 4.90
CA THR A 204 -22.82 18.58 6.19
C THR A 204 -22.79 20.09 6.46
N ASN A 205 -21.70 20.77 6.08
CA ASN A 205 -21.52 22.21 6.32
C ASN A 205 -22.36 23.11 5.40
N GLY A 206 -22.81 22.60 4.23
CA GLY A 206 -23.66 23.34 3.30
C GLY A 206 -25.17 23.31 3.61
N ASN A 207 -25.60 22.54 4.62
CA ASN A 207 -26.99 22.39 5.03
C ASN A 207 -27.29 23.03 6.40
N SER A 208 -26.40 23.91 6.89
CA SER A 208 -26.54 24.63 8.17
C SER A 208 -26.84 26.10 7.95
#